data_AF-A0A427B462-F1
#
_entry.id   AF-A0A427B462-F1
#
_cell.length_a   1.000
_cell.length_b   1.000
_cell.length_c   1.000
_cell.angle_alpha   90.00
_cell.angle_beta   90.00
_cell.angle_gamma   90.00
#
_symmetry.space_group_name_H-M   'P 1'
#
loop_
_entity.id
_entity.type
_entity.pdbx_description
1 polymer ?
#
loop_
_entity_poly.entity_id
_entity_poly.type
_entity_poly.pdbx_seq_one_letter_code
_entity_poly.pdbx_strand_id
1 'polypeptide(L)' 'MSTAQGEELRKLIGAAAYIECSSKTQQNVKAVFDAAIKVVLQPPNMKKNKGKGTSCSIL' A
#
# COMPACT_ATOMS: atom_id res chain seq x y z
N MET A 1 -13.36 0.04 14.60
CA MET A 1 -12.83 -0.41 13.30
C MET A 1 -11.97 -1.62 13.58
N SER A 2 -12.19 -2.74 12.90
CA SER A 2 -11.26 -3.85 13.04
C SER A 2 -10.04 -3.59 12.15
N THR A 3 -8.85 -3.98 12.62
CA THR A 3 -7.61 -3.87 11.85
C THR A 3 -7.74 -4.60 10.50
N ALA A 4 -8.53 -5.69 10.45
CA ALA A 4 -8.82 -6.44 9.23
C ALA A 4 -9.56 -5.60 8.16
N GLN A 5 -10.56 -4.81 8.55
CA GLN A 5 -11.29 -3.93 7.62
C GLN A 5 -10.40 -2.83 7.04
N GLY A 6 -9.53 -2.25 7.87
CA GLY A 6 -8.57 -1.23 7.41
C GLY A 6 -7.52 -1.80 6.44
N GLU A 7 -7.02 -3.00 6.72
CA GLU A 7 -6.12 -3.72 5.81
C GLU A 7 -6.79 -4.13 4.50
N GLU A 8 -8.06 -4.52 4.53
CA GLU A 8 -8.83 -4.82 3.34
C GLU A 8 -9.01 -3.58 2.46
N LEU A 9 -9.40 -2.44 3.06
CA LEU A 9 -9.54 -1.18 2.34
C LEU A 9 -8.21 -0.73 1.73
N ARG A 10 -7.09 -0.86 2.45
CA ARG A 10 -5.75 -0.55 1.93
C ARG A 10 -5.47 -1.30 0.64
N LYS A 11 -5.76 -2.60 0.61
CA LYS A 11 -5.58 -3.44 -0.59
C LYS A 11 -6.49 -3.00 -1.72
N LEU A 12 -7.76 -2.70 -1.41
CA LEU A 12 -8.76 -2.30 -2.41
C LEU A 12 -8.36 -1.01 -3.15
N ILE A 13 -7.83 -0.01 -2.43
CA ILE A 13 -7.44 1.27 -3.01
C ILE A 13 -5.98 1.32 -3.49
N GLY A 14 -5.22 0.23 -3.29
CA GLY A 14 -3.80 0.19 -3.65
C GLY A 14 -2.91 1.12 -2.82
N ALA A 15 -3.30 1.44 -1.58
CA ALA A 15 -2.49 2.27 -0.70
C ALA A 15 -1.24 1.53 -0.21
N ALA A 16 -0.16 2.28 0.01
CA ALA A 16 1.12 1.69 0.42
C ALA A 16 1.07 1.04 1.82
N ALA A 17 0.40 1.68 2.78
CA ALA A 17 0.32 1.24 4.17
C ALA A 17 -1.02 1.60 4.81
N TYR A 18 -1.39 0.85 5.85
CA TYR A 18 -2.47 1.13 6.78
C TYR A 18 -1.86 1.06 8.18
N ILE A 19 -2.05 2.09 8.97
CA ILE A 19 -1.44 2.22 10.30
C ILE A 19 -2.49 2.82 11.24
N GLU A 20 -2.93 2.02 12.22
CA GLU A 20 -3.74 2.53 13.33
C GLU A 20 -2.85 3.36 14.26
N CYS A 21 -3.26 4.59 14.58
CA CYS A 21 -2.51 5.48 15.45
C CYS A 21 -3.42 6.24 16.42
N SER A 22 -2.82 6.76 17.50
CA SER A 22 -3.50 7.59 18.49
C SER A 22 -2.59 8.74 18.90
N SER A 23 -2.96 9.97 18.53
CA SER A 23 -2.21 11.16 18.95
C SER A 23 -2.27 11.39 20.46
N LYS A 24 -3.33 10.90 21.14
CA LYS A 24 -3.48 11.02 22.60
C LYS A 24 -2.43 10.21 23.35
N THR A 25 -2.18 8.98 22.90
CA THR A 25 -1.20 8.05 23.51
C THR A 25 0.12 8.02 22.78
N GLN A 26 0.28 8.85 21.73
CA GLN A 26 1.43 8.85 20.82
C GLN A 26 1.68 7.50 20.12
N GLN A 27 0.69 6.60 20.12
CA GLN A 27 0.82 5.29 19.52
C GLN A 27 0.93 5.43 18.00
N ASN A 28 2.01 4.89 17.43
CA ASN A 28 2.28 4.79 16.00
C ASN A 28 2.33 6.12 15.23
N VAL A 29 2.33 7.28 15.90
CA VAL A 29 2.39 8.60 15.24
C VAL A 29 3.65 8.71 14.38
N LYS A 30 4.81 8.35 14.92
CA LYS A 30 6.08 8.31 14.17
C LYS A 30 6.02 7.33 12.99
N ALA A 31 5.39 6.17 13.17
CA ALA A 31 5.31 5.15 12.14
C ALA A 31 4.52 5.63 10.90
N VAL A 32 3.50 6.46 11.09
CA VAL A 32 2.76 7.10 9.98
C VAL A 32 3.70 7.93 9.09
N PHE A 33 4.53 8.78 9.71
CA PHE A 33 5.46 9.64 8.97
C PHE A 33 6.64 8.87 8.39
N ASP A 34 7.19 7.90 9.13
CA ASP A 34 8.26 7.02 8.63
C ASP A 34 7.81 6.26 7.38
N ALA A 35 6.57 5.75 7.37
CA ALA A 35 6.00 5.05 6.23
C ALA A 35 5.85 5.97 5.01
N ALA A 36 5.37 7.21 5.21
CA ALA A 36 5.25 8.19 4.13
C ALA A 36 6.62 8.54 3.52
N ILE A 37 7.62 8.81 4.37
CA ILE A 37 9.00 9.08 3.92
C ILE A 37 9.55 7.88 3.15
N LYS A 38 9.37 6.67 3.67
CA LYS A 38 9.87 5.44 3.03
C LYS A 38 9.25 5.21 1.66
N VAL A 39 7.95 5.46 1.51
CA VAL A 39 7.26 5.33 0.21
C VAL A 39 7.80 6.31 -0.82
N VAL A 40 8.20 7.52 -0.41
CA VAL A 40 8.78 8.50 -1.32
C VAL A 40 10.23 8.16 -1.68
N LEU A 41 11.04 7.74 -0.70
CA LEU A 41 12.46 7.41 -0.92
C LEU A 41 12.65 6.06 -1.63
N GLN A 42 11.78 5.11 -1.35
CA GLN A 42 11.77 3.76 -1.89
C GLN A 42 10.36 3.47 -2.41
N PRO A 43 9.99 4.04 -3.57
CA PRO A 43 8.69 3.78 -4.16
C PRO A 43 8.52 2.27 -4.30
N PRO A 44 7.41 1.70 -3.80
CA PRO A 44 7.15 0.30 -4.01
C PRO A 44 7.20 0.06 -5.51
N ASN A 45 7.92 -0.97 -5.94
CA ASN A 45 7.81 -1.48 -7.30
C ASN A 45 6.34 -1.88 -7.46
N MET A 46 5.52 -0.96 -7.96
CA MET A 46 4.22 -1.28 -8.52
C MET A 46 4.58 -2.28 -9.60
N LYS A 47 4.44 -3.57 -9.29
CA LYS A 47 4.36 -4.61 -10.29
C LYS A 47 3.21 -4.13 -11.16
N LYS A 48 3.53 -3.42 -12.25
CA LYS A 48 2.62 -3.29 -13.38
C LYS A 48 2.15 -4.71 -13.56
N ASN A 49 0.85 -4.95 -13.35
CA ASN A 49 0.27 -6.19 -13.81
C ASN A 49 0.72 -6.27 -15.27
N LYS A 50 1.69 -7.16 -15.55
CA LYS A 50 2.03 -7.51 -16.92
C LYS A 50 0.73 -8.09 -17.42
N GLY A 51 -0.06 -7.25 -18.11
CA GLY A 51 -1.17 -7.73 -18.91
C GLY A 51 -0.58 -8.87 -19.71
N LYS A 52 -1.16 -10.05 -19.56
CA LYS A 52 -0.87 -11.18 -20.44
C LYS A 52 -1.35 -10.75 -21.83
N GLY A 53 -0.54 -9.99 -22.54
CA GLY A 53 -0.72 -9.74 -23.95
C GLY A 53 -0.63 -11.08 -24.63
N THR A 54 -1.77 -11.60 -25.08
CA THR A 54 -1.86 -12.75 -25.97
C THR A 54 -1.08 -12.40 -27.23
N SER A 55 0.13 -12.92 -27.36
CA SER A 55 0.84 -12.97 -28.64
C SER A 55 0.05 -13.92 -29.54
N CYS A 56 -0.93 -13.39 -30.27
CA CYS A 56 -1.56 -14.08 -31.38
C CYS A 56 -0.68 -13.86 -32.61
N SER A 57 0.20 -14.80 -32.91
CA SER A 57 0.89 -14.86 -34.20
C SER A 57 0.07 -15.78 -35.11
N ILE A 58 -0.64 -15.17 -36.07
CA ILE A 58 -1.20 -15.90 -37.21
C ILE A 58 0.00 -16.25 -38.10
N LEU A 59 0.19 -17.54 -38.31
CA LEU A 59 1.11 -18.16 -39.27
C LEU A 59 0.28 -18.67 -40.45
#